data_AF-A0A935M9J2-F1
#
_entry.id   AF-A0A935M9J2-F1
#
_cell.length_a   1.000
_cell.length_b   1.000
_cell.length_c   1.000
_cell.angle_alpha   90.00
_cell.angle_beta   90.00
_cell.angle_gamma   90.00
#
_symmetry.space_group_name_H-M   'P 1'
#
loop_
_entity.id
_entity.type
_entity.pdbx_description
1 polymer ?
#
loop_
_entity_poly.entity_id
_entity_poly.type
_entity_poly.pdbx_seq_one_letter_code
_entity_poly.pdbx_strand_id
1 'polypeptide(L)'
;MKYSGKGKTMQDPIFALSPQDGQEYIYKFLSGGIGLKGSLKDENGNTVDFLEVTSKVKEPYNLYFIIQHATEKMPLKLESAVEKEKREKREK
;
A
#
# COMPACT_ATOMS: atom_id res chain seq x y z
N MET A 1 -9.60 -9.40 -14.21
CA MET A 1 -10.22 -8.17 -13.67
C MET A 1 -10.39 -7.17 -14.82
N LYS A 2 -11.62 -6.85 -15.23
CA LYS A 2 -11.90 -5.88 -16.31
C LYS A 2 -12.22 -4.46 -15.78
N TYR A 3 -12.29 -4.30 -14.45
CA TYR A 3 -12.77 -3.10 -13.76
C TYR A 3 -11.78 -2.51 -12.76
N SER A 4 -10.55 -3.03 -12.68
CA SER A 4 -9.48 -2.45 -11.85
C SER A 4 -8.22 -2.26 -12.67
N GLY A 5 -7.37 -1.32 -12.24
CA GLY A 5 -6.08 -1.09 -12.86
C GLY A 5 -5.15 -2.29 -12.78
N LYS A 6 -4.07 -2.28 -13.57
CA LYS A 6 -3.07 -3.37 -13.60
C LYS A 6 -2.14 -3.36 -12.40
N GLY A 7 -2.19 -2.31 -11.57
CA GLY A 7 -1.40 -2.15 -10.35
C GLY A 7 0.08 -1.91 -10.60
N LYS A 8 0.50 -1.63 -11.83
CA LYS A 8 1.94 -1.46 -12.16
C LYS A 8 2.45 -0.05 -11.87
N THR A 9 1.55 0.92 -11.78
CA THR A 9 1.88 2.32 -11.53
C THR A 9 0.84 2.91 -10.59
N MET A 10 1.20 4.01 -9.93
CA MET A 10 0.30 4.74 -9.02
C MET A 10 -0.92 5.34 -9.73
N GLN A 11 -0.84 5.53 -11.06
CA GLN A 11 -1.92 6.05 -11.91
C GLN A 11 -2.87 4.96 -12.39
N ASP A 12 -2.48 3.69 -12.26
CA ASP A 12 -3.29 2.52 -12.62
C ASP A 12 -3.33 1.48 -11.48
N PRO A 13 -3.75 1.86 -10.26
CA PRO A 13 -3.73 0.98 -9.10
C PRO A 13 -4.83 -0.10 -9.17
N ILE A 14 -4.59 -1.24 -8.54
CA ILE A 14 -5.60 -2.28 -8.33
C ILE A 14 -6.55 -1.82 -7.22
N PHE A 15 -7.85 -1.91 -7.43
CA PHE A 15 -8.81 -1.62 -6.38
C PHE A 15 -8.76 -2.69 -5.28
N ALA A 16 -8.71 -2.26 -4.02
CA ALA A 16 -8.73 -3.13 -2.84
C ALA A 16 -9.75 -2.62 -1.80
N LEU A 17 -10.43 -3.55 -1.12
CA LEU A 17 -11.30 -3.27 0.01
C LEU A 17 -10.53 -3.18 1.33
N SER A 18 -9.27 -3.60 1.37
CA SER A 18 -8.42 -3.44 2.54
C SER A 18 -6.94 -3.56 2.16
N PRO A 19 -6.01 -3.07 3.00
CA PRO A 19 -4.58 -3.35 2.85
C PRO A 19 -4.27 -4.85 2.83
N GLN A 20 -5.09 -5.67 3.50
CA GLN A 20 -4.92 -7.12 3.56
C GLN A 20 -5.22 -7.79 2.22
N ASP A 21 -6.14 -7.25 1.42
CA ASP A 21 -6.50 -7.82 0.11
C ASP A 21 -5.30 -7.85 -0.83
N GLY A 22 -4.50 -6.78 -0.85
CA GLY A 22 -3.28 -6.71 -1.65
C GLY A 22 -2.24 -7.74 -1.22
N GLN A 23 -2.12 -7.97 0.09
CA GLN A 23 -1.21 -8.99 0.64
C GLN A 23 -1.69 -10.39 0.29
N GLU A 24 -2.98 -10.68 0.49
CA GLU A 24 -3.58 -11.97 0.14
C GLU A 24 -3.45 -12.26 -1.36
N TYR A 25 -3.61 -11.25 -2.21
CA TYR A 25 -3.40 -11.39 -3.65
C TYR A 25 -1.97 -11.87 -3.96
N ILE A 26 -0.97 -11.27 -3.33
CA ILE A 26 0.44 -11.64 -3.53
C ILE A 26 0.72 -13.06 -3.03
N TYR A 27 0.27 -13.39 -1.81
CA TYR A 27 0.52 -14.70 -1.22
C TYR A 27 -0.24 -15.83 -1.94
N LYS A 28 -1.53 -15.64 -2.24
CA LYS A 28 -2.41 -16.69 -2.75
C LYS A 28 -2.37 -16.81 -4.28
N PHE A 29 -2.34 -15.70 -5.01
CA PHE A 29 -2.44 -15.72 -6.48
C PHE A 29 -1.09 -15.62 -7.19
N LEU A 30 -0.13 -14.89 -6.62
CA LEU A 30 1.21 -14.74 -7.23
C LEU A 30 2.23 -15.70 -6.65
N SER A 31 1.90 -16.40 -5.56
CA SER A 31 2.81 -17.24 -4.77
C SER A 31 4.13 -16.52 -4.46
N GLY A 32 4.05 -15.20 -4.30
CA GLY A 32 5.17 -14.32 -4.02
C GLY A 32 5.29 -14.02 -2.53
N GLY A 33 6.47 -13.57 -2.13
CA GLY A 33 6.66 -12.89 -0.85
C GLY A 33 6.34 -11.41 -0.97
N ILE A 34 6.25 -10.74 0.18
CA ILE A 34 6.14 -9.29 0.27
C ILE A 34 7.45 -8.76 0.81
N GLY A 35 8.10 -7.89 0.03
CA GLY A 35 9.31 -7.18 0.43
C GLY A 35 8.96 -5.86 1.10
N LEU A 36 9.32 -4.76 0.45
CA LEU A 36 8.94 -3.42 0.87
C LEU A 36 7.43 -3.20 0.80
N LYS A 37 6.88 -2.54 1.83
CA LYS A 37 5.48 -2.11 1.89
C LYS A 37 5.41 -0.66 2.33
N GLY A 38 4.43 0.06 1.82
CA GLY A 38 4.09 1.39 2.33
C GLY A 38 2.84 1.93 1.70
N SER A 39 2.49 3.16 2.07
CA SER A 39 1.23 3.79 1.70
C SER A 39 1.47 5.24 1.33
N LEU A 40 0.76 5.71 0.32
CA LEU A 40 0.78 7.06 -0.21
C LEU A 40 -0.66 7.58 -0.32
N LYS A 41 -0.82 8.88 -0.51
CA LYS A 41 -2.10 9.48 -0.90
C LYS A 41 -2.03 9.86 -2.38
N ASP A 42 -3.08 9.56 -3.13
CA ASP A 42 -3.23 10.07 -4.50
C ASP A 42 -3.72 11.54 -4.50
N GLU A 43 -3.82 12.13 -5.68
CA GLU A 43 -4.28 13.51 -5.88
C GLU A 43 -5.73 13.74 -5.42
N ASN A 44 -6.53 12.67 -5.31
CA ASN A 44 -7.92 12.70 -4.85
C ASN A 44 -8.03 12.42 -3.34
N GLY A 45 -6.90 12.29 -2.63
CA GLY A 45 -6.86 11.97 -1.21
C GLY A 45 -7.09 10.50 -0.86
N ASN A 46 -7.18 9.60 -1.85
CA ASN A 46 -7.30 8.17 -1.63
C ASN A 46 -5.99 7.57 -1.12
N THR A 47 -6.11 6.59 -0.22
CA THR A 47 -4.95 5.81 0.20
C THR A 47 -4.56 4.82 -0.89
N VAL A 48 -3.30 4.86 -1.30
CA VAL A 48 -2.70 3.92 -2.25
C VAL A 48 -1.58 3.18 -1.53
N ASP A 49 -1.77 1.89 -1.31
CA ASP A 49 -0.74 1.00 -0.79
C ASP A 49 0.18 0.55 -1.92
N PHE A 50 1.48 0.57 -1.69
CA PHE A 50 2.46 -0.08 -2.55
C PHE A 50 3.03 -1.30 -1.84
N LEU A 51 3.06 -2.43 -2.54
CA LEU A 51 3.59 -3.69 -2.07
C LEU A 51 4.60 -4.21 -3.10
N GLU A 52 5.84 -4.41 -2.67
CA GLU A 52 6.86 -5.06 -3.46
C GLU A 52 6.64 -6.57 -3.42
N VAL A 53 6.41 -7.15 -4.59
CA VAL A 53 6.30 -8.59 -4.79
C VAL A 53 7.70 -9.14 -4.96
N THR A 54 8.12 -10.00 -4.04
CA THR A 54 9.37 -10.74 -4.15
C THR A 54 9.07 -12.16 -4.64
N SER A 55 9.91 -12.69 -5.52
CA SER A 55 9.81 -14.08 -5.96
C SER A 55 11.21 -14.66 -6.12
N LYS A 56 11.35 -15.97 -5.97
CA LYS A 56 12.64 -16.65 -6.17
C LYS A 56 13.08 -16.68 -7.64
N VAL A 57 12.14 -16.48 -8.57
CA VAL A 57 12.35 -16.71 -10.02
C VAL A 57 12.31 -15.40 -10.83
N LYS A 58 11.73 -14.33 -10.28
CA LYS A 58 11.56 -13.05 -10.96
C LYS A 58 12.15 -11.92 -10.13
N GLU A 59 12.65 -10.90 -10.80
CA GLU A 59 13.04 -9.66 -10.15
C GLU A 59 11.86 -9.07 -9.38
N PRO A 60 12.12 -8.46 -8.21
CA PRO A 60 11.09 -7.84 -7.41
C PRO A 60 10.40 -6.72 -8.21
N TYR A 61 9.09 -6.64 -8.10
CA TYR A 61 8.30 -5.61 -8.77
C TYR A 61 7.22 -5.08 -7.85
N ASN A 62 6.85 -3.82 -8.05
CA ASN A 62 5.87 -3.15 -7.20
C ASN A 62 4.46 -3.31 -7.76
N LEU A 63 3.53 -3.55 -6.83
CA LEU A 63 2.10 -3.47 -7.07
C LEU A 63 1.49 -2.35 -6.25
N TYR A 64 0.62 -1.57 -6.88
CA TYR A 64 -0.11 -0.46 -6.27
C TYR A 64 -1.57 -0.84 -6.09
N PHE A 65 -2.11 -0.60 -4.91
CA PHE A 65 -3.47 -0.92 -4.51
C PHE A 65 -4.18 0.33 -3.98
N ILE A 66 -5.29 0.74 -4.59
CA ILE A 66 -6.09 1.88 -4.14
C ILE A 66 -7.21 1.42 -3.21
N ILE A 67 -7.33 2.10 -2.07
CA ILE A 67 -8.26 1.78 -1.00
C ILE A 67 -9.17 3.01 -0.80
N GLN A 68 -10.16 3.13 -1.67
CA GLN A 68 -10.97 4.35 -1.78
C GLN A 68 -11.81 4.64 -0.52
N HIS A 69 -12.26 3.61 0.19
CA HIS A 69 -13.13 3.72 1.38
C HIS A 69 -12.34 3.91 2.69
N ALA A 70 -11.00 3.76 2.69
CA ALA A 70 -10.18 4.01 3.87
C ALA A 70 -10.03 5.52 4.17
N THR A 71 -10.35 6.38 3.21
CA THR A 71 -10.35 7.85 3.35
C THR A 71 -11.30 8.36 4.43
N GLU A 72 -12.47 7.73 4.59
CA GLU A 72 -13.46 8.15 5.59
C GLU A 72 -13.20 7.57 7.00
N LYS A 73 -12.36 6.54 7.12
CA LYS A 73 -12.20 5.76 8.36
C LYS A 73 -10.77 5.52 8.84
N MET A 74 -9.77 6.23 8.31
CA MET A 74 -8.47 6.33 8.99
C MET A 74 -8.49 7.51 9.96
N PRO A 75 -8.83 7.32 11.26
CA PRO A 75 -8.55 8.35 12.25
C PRO A 75 -7.03 8.50 12.32
N LEU A 76 -6.52 9.70 12.00
CA LEU A 76 -5.44 10.53 12.61
C LEU A 76 -4.36 9.92 13.55
N LYS A 77 -4.33 8.61 13.80
CA LYS A 77 -3.43 7.91 14.73
C LYS A 77 -2.04 7.68 14.12
N LEU A 78 -1.93 7.60 12.79
CA LEU A 78 -0.63 7.43 12.14
C LEU A 78 0.16 8.76 12.08
N GLU A 79 -0.50 9.89 11.80
CA GLU A 79 0.14 11.21 11.83
C GLU A 79 0.65 11.56 13.23
N SER A 80 -0.16 11.27 14.25
CA SER A 80 0.23 11.50 15.65
C SER A 80 1.33 10.56 16.15
N ALA A 81 1.47 9.35 15.59
CA ALA A 81 2.60 8.45 15.88
C ALA A 81 3.90 8.94 15.22
N VAL A 82 3.83 9.37 13.95
CA VAL A 82 4.99 9.90 13.22
C VAL A 82 5.46 11.24 13.81
N GLU A 83 4.56 12.08 14.32
CA GLU A 83 4.90 13.34 14.94
C GLU A 83 5.50 13.17 16.35
N LYS A 84 5.04 12.17 17.12
CA LYS A 84 5.69 11.78 18.38
C LYS A 84 7.12 11.28 18.17
N GLU A 85 7.33 10.39 17.20
CA GLU A 85 8.66 9.84 16.93
C GLU A 85 9.66 10.93 16.44
N LYS A 86 9.16 11.94 15.70
CA LYS A 86 9.97 13.10 15.28
C LYS A 86 10.34 14.04 16.43
N ARG A 87 9.49 14.20 17.46
CA ARG A 87 9.81 15.02 18.64
C ARG A 87 10.84 14.34 19.54
N GLU A 88 10.70 13.03 19.78
CA GLU A 88 11.64 12.27 20.61
C GLU A 88 13.07 12.22 20.03
N LYS A 89 13.22 12.29 18.70
CA LYS A 89 14.54 12.38 18.04
C LYS A 89 15.16 13.78 18.03
N ARG A 90 14.39 14.83 18.34
CA ARG A 90 14.88 16.22 18.43
C ARG A 90 15.33 16.62 19.84
N GLU A 91 14.90 15.88 20.86
CA GLU A 91 15.25 16.13 22.28
C GLU A 91 16.42 15.26 22.79
N LYS A 92 17.16 14.59 21.88
CA LYS A 92 18.34 13.79 22.18
C LYS A 92 19.55 14.32 21.42
#